data_AF-A0A9E1TX03-F1
#
_entry.id   AF-A0A9E1TX03-F1
#
_cell.length_a   1.000
_cell.length_b   1.000
_cell.length_c   1.000
_cell.angle_alpha   90.00
_cell.angle_beta   90.00
_cell.angle_gamma   90.00
#
_symmetry.space_group_name_H-M   'P 1'
#
loop_
_entity.id
_entity.type
_entity.pdbx_description
1 polymer ?
#
loop_
_entity_poly.entity_id
_entity_poly.type
_entity_poly.pdbx_seq_one_letter_code
_entity_poly.pdbx_strand_id
1 'polypeptide(L)' 'PFSENEQRVMGNGTWDGQKWQVVFVRKLQSDSEQKVNFKKDKSFPIAFAIWNGSEKDRNGQKMVSTWYELELKD' A
#
# COMPACT_ATOMS: atom_id res chain seq x y z
N PRO A 1 13.76 -2.04 14.11
CA PRO A 1 12.81 -3.11 13.73
C PRO A 1 11.41 -2.76 14.22
N PHE A 2 10.40 -2.78 13.35
CA PHE A 2 9.00 -2.62 13.77
C PHE A 2 8.60 -3.81 14.63
N SER A 3 7.84 -3.61 15.70
CA SER A 3 7.26 -4.74 16.43
C SER A 3 6.22 -5.45 15.55
N GLU A 4 6.08 -6.77 15.65
CA GLU A 4 5.10 -7.54 14.84
C GLU A 4 3.66 -7.00 14.95
N ASN A 5 3.33 -6.37 16.09
CA ASN A 5 2.01 -5.83 16.37
C ASN A 5 1.77 -4.40 15.87
N GLU A 6 2.75 -3.80 15.17
CA GLU A 6 2.59 -2.47 14.61
C GLU A 6 1.91 -2.46 13.24
N GLN A 7 1.83 -3.57 12.50
CA GLN A 7 1.15 -3.55 11.22
C GLN A 7 -0.37 -3.38 11.43
N ARG A 8 -0.92 -2.26 10.94
CA ARG A 8 -2.35 -1.89 11.09
C ARG A 8 -3.06 -1.68 9.75
N VAL A 9 -2.42 -2.10 8.66
CA VAL A 9 -3.04 -2.22 7.35
C VAL A 9 -3.56 -3.64 7.19
N MET A 10 -4.87 -3.77 7.00
CA MET A 10 -5.50 -5.02 6.59
C MET A 10 -5.44 -5.12 5.07
N GLY A 11 -5.21 -6.32 4.54
CA GLY A 11 -5.18 -6.56 3.09
C GLY A 11 -6.06 -7.74 2.73
N ASN A 12 -6.80 -7.63 1.62
CA ASN A 12 -7.50 -8.74 1.00
C ASN A 12 -7.12 -8.81 -0.48
N GLY A 13 -6.75 -9.99 -0.97
CA GLY A 13 -6.38 -10.24 -2.36
C GLY A 13 -7.18 -11.41 -2.92
N THR A 14 -7.79 -11.22 -4.08
CA THR A 14 -8.53 -12.27 -4.80
C THR A 14 -8.00 -12.40 -6.22
N TRP A 15 -7.92 -13.63 -6.70
CA TRP A 15 -7.49 -13.96 -8.06
C TRP A 15 -8.66 -14.62 -8.79
N ASP A 16 -9.01 -14.11 -9.97
CA ASP A 16 -10.15 -14.58 -10.77
C ASP A 16 -9.74 -15.53 -11.92
N GLY A 17 -8.45 -15.86 -12.04
CA GLY A 17 -7.90 -16.62 -13.18
C GLY A 17 -7.15 -15.75 -14.19
N GLN A 18 -7.35 -14.42 -14.18
CA GLN A 18 -6.73 -13.49 -15.11
C GLN A 18 -6.01 -12.34 -14.41
N LYS A 19 -6.56 -11.82 -13.31
CA LYS A 19 -5.99 -10.67 -12.59
C LYS A 19 -6.17 -10.77 -11.08
N TRP A 20 -5.27 -10.06 -10.38
CA TRP A 20 -5.39 -9.82 -8.95
C TRP A 20 -6.28 -8.60 -8.70
N GLN A 21 -7.20 -8.73 -7.76
CA GLN A 21 -7.90 -7.62 -7.13
C GLN A 21 -7.48 -7.54 -5.68
N VAL A 22 -6.86 -6.42 -5.29
CA VAL A 22 -6.29 -6.23 -3.95
C VAL A 22 -6.87 -4.98 -3.33
N VAL A 23 -7.32 -5.09 -2.08
CA VAL A 23 -7.81 -3.98 -1.26
C VAL A 23 -6.94 -3.89 -0.01
N PHE A 24 -6.41 -2.70 0.25
CA PHE A 24 -5.76 -2.35 1.51
C PHE A 24 -6.67 -1.42 2.32
N VAL A 25 -6.87 -1.73 3.60
CA VAL A 25 -7.72 -0.95 4.51
C VAL A 25 -6.91 -0.58 5.75
N ARG A 26 -6.96 0.70 6.11
CA ARG A 26 -6.37 1.21 7.35
C ARG A 26 -7.12 2.43 7.84
N LYS A 27 -6.93 2.78 9.10
CA LYS A 27 -7.36 4.08 9.64
C LYS A 27 -6.54 5.21 8.99
N LEU A 28 -7.20 6.34 8.72
CA LEU A 28 -6.55 7.54 8.17
C LEU A 28 -5.50 8.10 9.15
N GLN A 29 -5.89 8.20 10.43
CA GLN A 29 -5.00 8.56 11.53
C GLN A 29 -4.28 7.32 12.08
N SER A 30 -2.99 7.48 12.34
CA SER A 30 -2.08 6.52 12.95
C SER A 30 -1.68 7.01 14.34
N ASP A 31 -1.46 6.06 15.24
CA ASP A 31 -0.97 6.32 16.61
C ASP A 31 0.57 6.35 16.68
N SER A 32 1.25 6.35 15.52
CA SER A 32 2.71 6.36 15.41
C SER A 32 3.16 7.42 14.42
N GLU A 33 4.19 8.18 14.81
CA GLU A 33 4.84 9.22 14.01
C GLU A 33 5.55 8.66 12.77
N GLN A 34 5.86 7.36 12.75
CA GLN A 34 6.53 6.69 11.63
C GLN A 34 5.58 6.30 10.49
N LYS A 35 4.28 6.65 10.61
CA LYS A 35 3.27 6.33 9.60
C LYS A 35 2.54 7.59 9.17
N VAL A 36 2.18 7.62 7.88
CA VAL A 36 1.43 8.74 7.31
C VAL A 36 0.08 8.89 8.01
N ASN A 37 -0.24 10.13 8.40
CA ASN A 37 -1.56 10.56 8.85
C ASN A 37 -2.27 11.23 7.68
N PHE A 38 -3.20 10.51 7.05
CA PHE A 38 -3.94 11.03 5.91
C PHE A 38 -5.01 12.03 6.37
N LYS A 39 -5.11 13.17 5.68
CA LYS A 39 -6.08 14.24 5.94
C LYS A 39 -6.72 14.69 4.63
N LYS A 40 -7.99 15.08 4.67
CA LYS A 40 -8.77 15.44 3.46
C LYS A 40 -8.26 16.70 2.74
N ASP A 41 -7.66 17.62 3.49
CA ASP A 41 -7.15 18.90 3.01
C ASP A 41 -5.69 18.84 2.50
N LYS A 42 -5.14 17.64 2.32
CA LYS A 42 -3.73 17.44 1.96
C LYS A 42 -3.57 16.45 0.81
N SER A 43 -2.52 16.68 0.02
CA SER A 43 -2.03 15.72 -0.96
C SER A 43 -0.88 14.90 -0.40
N PHE A 44 -0.83 13.62 -0.77
CA PHE A 44 0.19 12.68 -0.32
C PHE A 44 0.80 11.93 -1.50
N PRO A 45 2.13 11.84 -1.61
CA PRO A 45 2.75 11.02 -2.64
C PRO A 45 2.45 9.54 -2.38
N ILE A 46 1.99 8.83 -3.41
CA ILE A 46 1.73 7.39 -3.40
C ILE A 46 2.39 6.71 -4.60
N ALA A 47 2.94 5.52 -4.38
CA ALA A 47 3.47 4.66 -5.42
C ALA A 47 3.17 3.19 -5.06
N PHE A 48 3.18 2.33 -6.08
CA PHE A 48 2.90 0.91 -5.95
C PHE A 48 4.11 0.11 -6.42
N ALA A 49 4.35 -1.03 -5.76
CA ALA A 49 5.32 -2.01 -6.19
C ALA A 49 4.65 -3.37 -6.33
N ILE A 50 4.91 -4.05 -7.45
CA ILE A 50 4.30 -5.34 -7.80
C ILE A 50 5.40 -6.35 -8.04
N TRP A 51 5.27 -7.51 -7.42
CA TRP A 51 6.13 -8.67 -7.62
C TRP A 51 5.35 -9.72 -8.41
N ASN A 52 5.83 -10.10 -9.58
CA ASN A 52 5.24 -11.23 -10.29
C ASN A 52 5.88 -12.56 -9.83
N GLY A 53 5.11 -13.33 -9.07
CA GLY A 53 5.55 -14.63 -8.57
C GLY A 53 5.90 -15.65 -9.67
N SER A 54 5.26 -15.59 -10.85
CA SER A 54 5.60 -16.50 -11.98
C SER A 54 7.03 -16.27 -12.47
N GLU A 55 7.47 -15.01 -12.46
CA GLU A 55 8.82 -14.59 -12.86
C GLU A 55 9.82 -14.67 -11.69
N LYS A 56 9.39 -15.14 -10.52
CA LYS A 56 10.20 -15.27 -9.30
C LYS A 56 10.71 -13.93 -8.77
N ASP A 57 10.02 -12.84 -9.06
CA ASP A 57 10.27 -11.52 -8.50
C ASP A 57 10.25 -11.58 -6.97
N ARG A 58 11.25 -10.95 -6.33
CA ARG A 58 11.40 -10.89 -4.87
C ARG A 58 12.32 -9.75 -4.46
N ASN A 59 12.17 -9.26 -3.22
CA ASN A 59 13.00 -8.18 -2.67
C ASN A 59 12.98 -6.94 -3.59
N GLY A 60 14.15 -6.52 -4.09
CA GLY A 60 14.29 -5.39 -5.01
C GLY A 60 13.89 -5.69 -6.46
N GLN A 61 13.77 -6.97 -6.86
CA GLN A 61 13.31 -7.35 -8.18
C GLN A 61 11.79 -7.30 -8.21
N LYS A 62 11.27 -6.20 -8.78
CA LYS A 62 9.84 -5.86 -8.83
C LYS A 62 9.60 -4.77 -9.86
N MET A 63 8.36 -4.64 -10.30
CA MET A 63 7.92 -3.44 -11.02
C MET A 63 7.50 -2.37 -10.01
N VAL A 64 7.79 -1.12 -10.30
CA VAL A 64 7.38 0.04 -9.50
C VAL A 64 6.66 1.06 -10.37
N SER A 65 5.63 1.70 -9.84
CA SER A 65 5.04 2.86 -10.49
C SER A 65 5.90 4.10 -10.30
N THR A 66 5.60 5.16 -11.06
CA THR A 66 5.97 6.53 -10.65
C THR A 66 5.23 6.92 -9.37
N TRP A 67 5.63 8.05 -8.77
CA TRP A 67 4.85 8.71 -7.73
C TRP A 67 3.63 9.41 -8.33
N TYR A 68 2.51 9.31 -7.63
CA TYR A 68 1.26 10.03 -7.89
C TYR A 68 0.87 10.82 -6.65
N GLU A 69 0.01 11.81 -6.82
CA GLU A 69 -0.58 12.57 -5.72
C GLU A 69 -1.93 11.96 -5.32
N LEU A 70 -2.06 11.59 -4.05
CA LEU A 70 -3.29 11.09 -3.43
C LEU A 70 -3.98 12.22 -2.68
N GLU A 71 -5.15 12.59 -3.16
CA GLU A 71 -6.07 13.51 -2.48
C GLU A 71 -7.31 12.75 -2.00
N LEU A 72 -7.71 12.99 -0.75
CA LEU A 72 -8.94 12.42 -0.21
C LEU A 72 -10.08 13.41 -0.39
N LYS A 73 -11.01 13.07 -1.27
CA LYS A 73 -12.22 13.86 -1.51
C LYS A 73 -13.21 13.74 -0.35
N ASP A 74 -14.10 14.71 -0.27
CA ASP A 74 -15.14 14.76 0.76
C ASP A 74 -16.16 13.63 0.67
#